data_AF-A0A1L0CIZ2-F1
#
_entry.id   AF-A0A1L0CIZ2-F1
#
_cell.length_a   1.000
_cell.length_b   1.000
_cell.length_c   1.000
_cell.angle_alpha   90.00
_cell.angle_beta   90.00
_cell.angle_gamma   90.00
#
_symmetry.space_group_name_H-M   'P 1'
#
loop_
_entity.id
_entity.type
_entity.pdbx_description
1 polymer ?
#
loop_
_entity_poly.entity_id
_entity_poly.type
_entity_poly.pdbx_seq_one_letter_code
_entity_poly.pdbx_strand_id
1 'polypeptide(L)'
;MGQGSSKPNRYEMSEHDRAMLQLKKSRDNIDKYSQSMYKKISKEKLLVKDIIKTKKNIKTGKLNEYDELKCKSILKRIRYQESLVTKAVQQLMSLEEMIISIDFKDVEKMFIKGLENGNGILKELNKELSLEKVDSILNESEEQMTMANDVNDLLAESSNNAGQYLDDEVDEELLEMMKEIEKKSEKPSEQKLPDVSNLPDPISNAHAREEKQKDREEEPTLLVA
;
A
#
# COMPACT_ATOMS: atom_id res chain seq x y z
N MET A 1 -0.76 18.71 51.83
CA MET A 1 -0.21 18.74 50.45
C MET A 1 0.12 17.31 50.05
N GLY A 2 -0.75 16.66 49.26
CA GLY A 2 -0.52 15.30 48.77
C GLY A 2 -0.08 15.35 47.31
N GLN A 3 1.15 14.92 47.04
CA GLN A 3 1.68 14.80 45.68
C GLN A 3 0.96 13.67 44.95
N GLY A 4 0.25 14.00 43.88
CA GLY A 4 -0.24 13.04 42.91
C GLY A 4 0.93 12.53 42.07
N SER A 5 1.35 11.29 42.32
CA SER A 5 2.32 10.60 41.49
C SER A 5 1.71 10.34 40.11
N SER A 6 2.14 11.10 39.11
CA SER A 6 1.84 10.84 37.70
C SER A 6 2.39 9.46 37.33
N LYS A 7 1.51 8.50 37.02
CA LYS A 7 1.91 7.18 36.54
C LYS A 7 2.58 7.37 35.17
N PRO A 8 3.77 6.79 34.92
CA PRO A 8 4.42 6.92 33.63
C PRO A 8 3.52 6.26 32.57
N ASN A 9 3.27 6.99 31.49
CA ASN A 9 2.53 6.54 30.33
C ASN A 9 3.20 5.27 29.79
N ARG A 10 2.61 4.10 30.07
CA ARG A 10 3.07 2.84 29.50
C ARG A 10 2.54 2.81 28.06
N TYR A 11 3.45 2.96 27.11
CA TYR A 11 3.17 2.66 25.72
C TYR A 11 2.68 1.20 25.64
N GLU A 12 1.38 1.01 25.44
CA GLU A 12 0.82 -0.29 25.11
C GLU A 12 1.34 -0.66 23.73
N MET A 13 2.37 -1.51 23.70
CA MET A 13 2.95 -1.98 22.44
C MET A 13 1.84 -2.58 21.58
N SER A 14 1.82 -2.19 20.30
CA SER A 14 0.98 -2.84 19.31
C SER A 14 1.24 -4.36 19.34
N GLU A 15 0.20 -5.18 19.15
CA GLU A 15 0.35 -6.63 19.02
C GLU A 15 1.34 -6.98 17.89
N HIS A 16 1.43 -6.12 16.86
CA HIS A 16 2.44 -6.21 15.80
C HIS A 16 3.86 -5.97 16.33
N ASP A 17 4.10 -4.86 17.04
CA ASP A 17 5.39 -4.53 17.64
C ASP A 17 5.88 -5.66 18.57
N ARG A 18 4.94 -6.28 19.30
CA ARG A 18 5.22 -7.41 20.19
C ARG A 18 5.62 -8.66 19.40
N ALA A 19 4.91 -8.99 18.33
CA ALA A 19 5.25 -10.10 17.45
C ALA A 19 6.61 -9.88 16.77
N MET A 20 6.85 -8.68 16.23
CA MET A 20 8.12 -8.31 15.61
C MET A 20 9.28 -8.42 16.61
N LEU A 21 9.10 -7.94 17.84
CA LEU A 21 10.11 -8.06 18.88
C LEU A 21 10.44 -9.52 19.20
N GLN A 22 9.43 -10.38 19.28
CA GLN A 22 9.62 -11.81 19.55
C GLN A 22 10.38 -12.50 18.41
N LEU A 23 10.04 -12.22 17.15
CA LEU A 23 10.72 -12.77 15.99
C LEU A 23 12.16 -12.28 15.86
N LYS A 24 12.41 -10.98 16.09
CA LYS A 24 13.77 -10.43 16.12
C LYS A 24 14.60 -11.06 17.24
N LYS A 25 14.00 -11.28 18.41
CA LYS A 25 14.66 -11.96 19.53
C LYS A 25 14.97 -13.42 19.20
N SER A 26 14.07 -14.16 18.55
CA SER A 26 14.32 -15.55 18.15
C SER A 26 15.41 -15.64 17.08
N ARG A 27 15.41 -14.74 16.08
CA ARG A 27 16.46 -14.59 15.08
C ARG A 27 17.83 -14.40 15.73
N ASP A 28 17.94 -13.42 16.62
CA ASP A 28 19.20 -13.11 17.30
C ASP A 28 19.67 -14.26 18.20
N ASN A 29 18.75 -14.99 18.83
CA ASN A 29 19.08 -16.17 19.63
C ASN A 29 19.61 -17.33 18.76
N ILE A 30 18.99 -17.58 17.60
CA ILE A 30 19.43 -18.61 16.66
C ILE A 30 20.82 -18.27 16.12
N ASP A 31 21.06 -17.02 15.75
CA ASP A 31 22.38 -16.57 15.29
C ASP A 31 23.45 -16.74 16.37
N LYS A 32 23.20 -16.25 17.60
CA LYS A 32 24.10 -16.44 18.75
C LYS A 32 24.40 -17.92 19.04
N TYR A 33 23.38 -18.77 18.95
CA TYR A 33 23.53 -20.22 19.13
C TYR A 33 24.37 -20.86 18.01
N SER A 34 24.10 -20.48 16.76
CA SER A 34 24.85 -20.92 15.58
C SER A 34 26.33 -20.55 15.68
N GLN A 35 26.65 -19.29 16.00
CA GLN A 35 28.02 -18.82 16.22
C GLN A 35 28.72 -19.57 17.34
N SER A 36 28.00 -19.83 18.44
CA SER A 36 28.52 -20.62 19.56
C SER A 36 28.80 -22.07 19.15
N MET A 37 27.96 -22.66 18.28
CA MET A 37 28.20 -23.98 17.72
C MET A 37 29.39 -24.03 16.78
N TYR A 38 29.59 -23.05 15.90
CA TYR A 38 30.78 -22.99 15.05
C TYR A 38 32.08 -22.98 15.87
N LYS A 39 32.11 -22.25 16.99
CA LYS A 39 33.25 -22.26 17.92
C LYS A 39 33.47 -23.65 18.53
N LYS A 40 32.40 -24.35 18.94
CA LYS A 40 32.49 -25.72 19.47
C LYS A 40 32.98 -26.70 18.42
N ILE A 41 32.42 -26.69 17.22
CA ILE A 41 32.84 -27.53 16.08
C ILE A 41 34.33 -27.30 15.78
N SER A 42 34.77 -26.04 15.76
CA SER A 42 36.17 -25.69 15.49
C SER A 42 37.11 -26.26 16.56
N LYS A 43 36.75 -26.15 17.85
CA LYS A 43 37.49 -26.76 18.96
C LYS A 43 37.52 -28.28 18.86
N GLU A 44 36.40 -28.92 18.55
CA GLU A 44 36.34 -30.37 18.39
C GLU A 44 37.18 -30.86 17.20
N LYS A 45 37.18 -30.12 16.08
CA LYS A 45 38.06 -30.40 14.93
C LYS A 45 39.54 -30.28 15.30
N LEU A 46 39.91 -29.28 16.12
CA LEU A 46 41.29 -29.16 16.63
C LEU A 46 41.66 -30.34 17.52
N LEU A 47 40.79 -30.74 18.46
CA LEU A 47 41.03 -31.91 19.31
C LEU A 47 41.29 -33.18 18.50
N VAL A 48 40.52 -33.42 17.43
CA VAL A 48 40.75 -34.58 16.54
C VAL A 48 42.11 -34.45 15.84
N LYS A 49 42.46 -33.28 15.32
CA LYS A 49 43.77 -33.04 14.70
C LYS A 49 44.92 -33.27 15.69
N ASP A 50 44.76 -32.85 16.94
CA ASP A 50 45.79 -32.99 17.97
C ASP A 50 45.97 -34.44 18.39
N ILE A 51 44.89 -35.21 18.52
CA ILE A 51 44.96 -36.67 18.75
C ILE A 51 45.71 -37.36 17.61
N ILE A 52 45.41 -36.99 16.36
CA ILE A 52 46.11 -37.54 15.20
C ILE A 52 47.60 -37.15 15.20
N LYS A 53 47.97 -35.92 15.56
CA LYS A 53 49.38 -35.50 15.59
C LYS A 53 50.18 -36.18 16.71
N THR A 54 49.59 -36.30 17.90
CA THR A 54 50.31 -36.78 19.10
C THR A 54 50.39 -38.29 19.20
N LYS A 55 49.34 -39.01 18.78
CA LYS A 55 49.21 -40.45 19.00
C LYS A 55 49.34 -41.30 17.75
N LYS A 56 49.54 -40.70 16.57
CA LYS A 56 49.84 -41.44 15.35
C LYS A 56 51.23 -42.03 15.44
N ASN A 57 51.31 -43.35 15.29
CA ASN A 57 52.58 -44.06 15.35
C ASN A 57 53.38 -43.77 14.06
N ILE A 58 54.60 -43.24 14.20
CA ILE A 58 55.40 -42.76 13.05
C ILE A 58 55.80 -43.91 12.13
N LYS A 59 55.98 -45.12 12.67
CA LYS A 59 56.46 -46.30 11.93
C LYS A 59 55.36 -47.03 11.13
N THR A 60 54.14 -47.09 11.68
CA THR A 60 53.01 -47.81 11.04
C THR A 60 51.98 -46.85 10.42
N GLY A 61 52.05 -45.56 10.74
CA GLY A 61 51.09 -44.54 10.30
C GLY A 61 49.69 -44.68 10.89
N LYS A 62 49.45 -45.67 11.75
CA LYS A 62 48.14 -46.01 12.33
C LYS A 62 48.03 -45.51 13.77
N LEU A 63 46.81 -45.20 14.20
CA LEU A 63 46.49 -44.93 15.60
C LEU A 63 46.19 -46.25 16.33
N ASN A 64 46.29 -46.21 17.66
CA ASN A 64 45.77 -47.28 18.50
C ASN A 64 44.24 -47.40 18.30
N GLU A 65 43.71 -48.62 18.36
CA GLU A 65 42.29 -48.91 18.10
C GLU A 65 41.34 -48.07 18.97
N TYR A 66 41.69 -47.88 20.26
CA TYR A 66 40.94 -47.02 21.18
C TYR A 66 40.90 -45.55 20.73
N ASP A 67 42.03 -44.97 20.31
CA ASP A 67 42.10 -43.57 19.88
C ASP A 67 41.41 -43.37 18.52
N GLU A 68 41.44 -44.37 17.65
CA GLU A 68 40.69 -44.38 16.39
C GLU A 68 39.17 -44.35 16.66
N LEU A 69 38.67 -45.20 17.56
CA LEU A 69 37.26 -45.19 17.98
C LEU A 69 36.85 -43.85 18.58
N LYS A 70 37.71 -43.25 19.41
CA LYS A 70 37.49 -41.93 20.00
C LYS A 70 37.40 -40.84 18.92
N CYS A 71 38.33 -40.81 17.97
CA CYS A 71 38.31 -39.88 16.84
C CYS A 71 37.05 -40.05 15.99
N LYS A 72 36.66 -41.29 15.66
CA LYS A 72 35.43 -41.58 14.91
C LYS A 72 34.18 -41.08 15.65
N SER A 73 34.11 -41.26 16.96
CA SER A 73 33.00 -40.75 17.78
C SER A 73 32.90 -39.23 17.74
N ILE A 74 34.02 -38.52 17.89
CA ILE A 74 34.06 -37.05 17.80
C ILE A 74 33.66 -36.58 16.39
N LEU A 75 34.13 -37.24 15.34
CA LEU A 75 33.77 -36.91 13.96
C LEU A 75 32.27 -37.10 13.69
N LYS A 76 31.65 -38.17 14.22
CA LYS A 76 30.19 -38.36 14.15
C LYS A 76 29.45 -37.22 14.85
N ARG A 77 29.92 -36.81 16.03
CA ARG A 77 29.34 -35.67 16.76
C ARG A 77 29.46 -34.36 15.99
N ILE A 78 30.61 -34.09 15.38
CA ILE A 78 30.83 -32.92 14.51
C ILE A 78 29.83 -32.92 13.35
N ARG A 79 29.62 -34.06 12.67
CA ARG A 79 28.68 -34.15 11.55
C ARG A 79 27.24 -33.86 11.98
N TYR A 80 26.84 -34.35 13.15
CA TYR A 80 25.54 -34.05 13.72
C TYR A 80 25.39 -32.55 14.06
N GLN A 81 26.41 -31.94 14.66
CA GLN A 81 26.43 -30.49 14.94
C GLN A 81 26.37 -29.66 13.66
N GLU A 82 27.10 -30.04 12.60
CA GLU A 82 27.04 -29.39 11.29
C GLU A 82 25.63 -29.47 10.70
N SER A 83 24.97 -30.64 10.77
CA SER A 83 23.58 -30.79 10.33
C SER A 83 22.62 -29.90 11.11
N LEU A 84 22.78 -29.78 12.43
CA LEU A 84 21.98 -28.86 13.25
C LEU A 84 22.19 -27.40 12.87
N VAL A 85 23.43 -27.00 12.58
CA VAL A 85 23.74 -25.64 12.13
C VAL A 85 23.09 -25.36 10.77
N THR A 86 23.13 -26.30 9.83
CA THR A 86 22.42 -26.14 8.55
C THR A 86 20.92 -25.93 8.76
N LYS A 87 20.28 -26.71 9.65
CA LYS A 87 18.87 -26.52 10.00
C LYS A 87 18.61 -25.16 10.65
N ALA A 88 19.51 -24.69 11.51
CA ALA A 88 19.40 -23.37 12.14
C ALA A 88 19.48 -22.24 11.10
N VAL A 89 20.34 -22.37 10.09
CA VAL A 89 20.41 -21.40 8.98
C VAL A 89 19.12 -21.39 8.16
N GLN A 90 18.54 -22.55 7.87
CA GLN A 90 17.23 -22.63 7.19
C GLN A 90 16.13 -21.94 8.01
N GLN A 91 16.08 -22.18 9.31
CA GLN A 91 15.12 -21.51 10.20
C GLN A 91 15.35 -20.00 10.28
N LEU A 92 16.60 -19.55 10.21
CA LEU A 92 16.93 -18.13 10.18
C LEU A 92 16.32 -17.46 8.94
N MET A 93 16.47 -18.07 7.76
CA MET A 93 15.87 -17.58 6.52
C MET A 93 14.33 -17.51 6.63
N SER A 94 13.70 -18.57 7.14
CA SER A 94 12.24 -18.57 7.35
C SER A 94 11.77 -17.50 8.34
N LEU A 95 12.56 -17.19 9.38
CA LEU A 95 12.24 -16.09 10.31
C LEU A 95 12.38 -14.72 9.65
N GLU A 96 13.39 -14.52 8.80
CA GLU A 96 13.56 -13.28 8.05
C GLU A 96 12.41 -13.06 7.07
N GLU A 97 11.99 -14.10 6.35
CA GLU A 97 10.79 -14.07 5.50
C GLU A 97 9.54 -13.71 6.30
N MET A 98 9.37 -14.27 7.51
CA MET A 98 8.24 -13.96 8.38
C MET A 98 8.25 -12.51 8.87
N ILE A 99 9.43 -11.96 9.19
CA ILE A 99 9.57 -10.55 9.58
C ILE A 99 9.16 -9.64 8.41
N ILE A 100 9.65 -9.91 7.20
CA ILE A 100 9.30 -9.13 6.00
C ILE A 100 7.79 -9.20 5.73
N SER A 101 7.20 -10.39 5.84
CA SER A 101 5.76 -10.59 5.64
C SER A 101 4.94 -9.77 6.64
N ILE A 102 5.34 -9.76 7.92
CA ILE A 102 4.68 -8.98 8.97
C ILE A 102 4.83 -7.48 8.74
N ASP A 103 6.01 -7.01 8.33
CA ASP A 103 6.22 -5.60 7.97
C ASP A 103 5.33 -5.18 6.78
N PHE A 104 5.20 -6.05 5.77
CA PHE A 104 4.30 -5.80 4.64
C PHE A 104 2.83 -5.74 5.06
N LYS A 105 2.39 -6.58 6.00
CA LYS A 105 1.01 -6.56 6.51
C LYS A 105 0.66 -5.25 7.22
N ASP A 106 1.64 -4.61 7.84
CA ASP A 106 1.42 -3.28 8.43
C ASP A 106 1.25 -2.19 7.37
N VAL A 107 2.03 -2.25 6.29
CA VAL A 107 1.85 -1.36 5.13
C VAL A 107 0.49 -1.59 4.48
N GLU A 108 0.08 -2.85 4.30
CA GLU A 108 -1.24 -3.21 3.77
C GLU A 108 -2.38 -2.65 4.64
N LYS A 109 -2.25 -2.75 5.96
CA LYS A 109 -3.21 -2.14 6.91
C LYS A 109 -3.26 -0.62 6.79
N MET A 110 -2.11 0.05 6.61
CA MET A 110 -2.08 1.50 6.38
C MET A 110 -2.72 1.87 5.04
N PHE A 111 -2.50 1.07 3.99
CA PHE A 111 -3.11 1.27 2.68
C PHE A 111 -4.64 1.15 2.74
N ILE A 112 -5.16 0.12 3.42
CA ILE A 112 -6.61 -0.06 3.62
C ILE A 112 -7.20 1.14 4.38
N LYS A 113 -6.56 1.59 5.46
CA LYS A 113 -6.99 2.81 6.18
C LYS A 113 -6.96 4.06 5.29
N GLY A 114 -5.98 4.17 4.40
CA GLY A 114 -5.90 5.25 3.42
C GLY A 114 -7.09 5.23 2.45
N LEU A 115 -7.45 4.05 1.94
CA LEU A 115 -8.63 3.86 1.09
C LEU A 115 -9.94 4.14 1.84
N GLU A 116 -10.06 3.71 3.09
CA GLU A 116 -11.23 3.98 3.94
C GLU A 116 -11.40 5.48 4.17
N ASN A 117 -10.31 6.19 4.50
CA ASN A 117 -10.33 7.64 4.66
C ASN A 117 -10.66 8.35 3.34
N GLY A 118 -10.06 7.92 2.23
CA GLY A 118 -10.36 8.45 0.89
C GLY A 118 -11.83 8.26 0.52
N ASN A 119 -12.39 7.08 0.77
CA ASN A 119 -13.82 6.80 0.56
C ASN A 119 -14.72 7.65 1.49
N GLY A 120 -14.28 7.90 2.72
CA GLY A 120 -14.95 8.82 3.65
C GLY A 120 -15.05 10.23 3.06
N ILE A 121 -13.93 10.78 2.58
CA ILE A 121 -13.88 12.10 1.94
C ILE A 121 -14.71 12.13 0.66
N LEU A 122 -14.65 11.09 -0.18
CA LEU A 122 -15.46 11.01 -1.39
C LEU A 122 -16.96 10.99 -1.08
N LYS A 123 -17.38 10.32 0.00
CA LYS A 123 -18.78 10.34 0.45
C LYS A 123 -19.20 11.72 0.94
N GLU A 124 -18.32 12.41 1.65
CA GLU A 124 -18.57 13.78 2.11
C GLU A 124 -18.66 14.76 0.94
N LEU A 125 -17.72 14.70 0.00
CA LEU A 125 -17.73 15.49 -1.23
C LEU A 125 -18.97 15.21 -2.09
N ASN A 126 -19.34 13.94 -2.25
CA ASN A 126 -20.55 13.57 -2.98
C ASN A 126 -21.83 14.03 -2.26
N LYS A 127 -21.81 14.13 -0.93
CA LYS A 127 -22.93 14.69 -0.15
C LYS A 127 -23.02 16.20 -0.30
N GLU A 128 -21.90 16.92 -0.33
CA GLU A 128 -21.88 18.37 -0.60
C GLU A 128 -22.27 18.71 -2.04
N LEU A 129 -21.87 17.86 -3.00
CA LEU A 129 -22.23 17.97 -4.41
C LEU A 129 -23.57 17.33 -4.75
N SER A 130 -24.33 16.82 -3.76
CA SER A 130 -25.54 16.08 -4.05
C SER A 130 -26.53 16.93 -4.84
N LEU A 131 -27.32 16.23 -5.68
CA LEU A 131 -28.32 16.76 -6.61
C LEU A 131 -29.12 17.95 -6.06
N GLU A 132 -29.42 18.01 -4.77
CA GLU A 132 -30.17 19.12 -4.17
C GLU A 132 -29.55 20.51 -4.39
N LYS A 133 -28.21 20.63 -4.34
CA LYS A 133 -27.51 21.90 -4.60
C LYS A 133 -27.40 22.21 -6.09
N VAL A 134 -27.23 21.17 -6.92
CA VAL A 134 -27.16 21.29 -8.38
C VAL A 134 -28.53 21.64 -8.95
N ASP A 135 -29.58 20.96 -8.49
CA ASP A 135 -30.98 21.20 -8.84
C ASP A 135 -31.43 22.58 -8.34
N SER A 136 -31.01 23.02 -7.15
CA SER A 136 -31.29 24.39 -6.68
C SER A 136 -30.60 25.45 -7.54
N ILE A 137 -29.35 25.25 -7.94
CA ILE A 137 -28.63 26.19 -8.82
C ILE A 137 -29.24 26.18 -10.23
N LEU A 138 -29.64 25.02 -10.74
CA LEU A 138 -30.31 24.91 -12.03
C LEU A 138 -31.68 25.60 -12.01
N ASN A 139 -32.48 25.38 -10.97
CA ASN A 139 -33.78 26.05 -10.82
C ASN A 139 -33.60 27.57 -10.66
N GLU A 140 -32.65 28.03 -9.86
CA GLU A 140 -32.36 29.46 -9.71
C GLU A 140 -31.85 30.08 -11.02
N SER A 141 -31.02 29.36 -11.77
CA SER A 141 -30.57 29.81 -13.10
C SER A 141 -31.70 29.81 -14.11
N GLU A 142 -32.61 28.84 -14.06
CA GLU A 142 -33.78 28.76 -14.94
C GLU A 142 -34.76 29.90 -14.62
N GLU A 143 -35.04 30.17 -13.35
CA GLU A 143 -35.85 31.31 -12.90
C GLU A 143 -35.21 32.67 -13.26
N GLN A 144 -33.88 32.81 -13.17
CA GLN A 144 -33.19 34.01 -13.63
C GLN A 144 -33.24 34.15 -15.16
N MET A 145 -33.14 33.05 -15.89
CA MET A 145 -33.24 33.03 -17.35
C MET A 145 -34.66 33.40 -17.81
N THR A 146 -35.70 32.85 -17.17
CA THR A 146 -37.09 33.22 -17.47
C THR A 146 -37.36 34.67 -17.11
N MET A 147 -36.88 35.16 -15.96
CA MET A 147 -37.01 36.58 -15.59
C MET A 147 -36.29 37.50 -16.58
N ALA A 148 -35.10 37.13 -17.05
CA ALA A 148 -34.38 37.88 -18.08
C ALA A 148 -35.14 37.90 -19.42
N ASN A 149 -35.73 36.78 -19.81
CA ASN A 149 -36.58 36.69 -21.01
C ASN A 149 -37.87 37.52 -20.84
N ASP A 150 -38.53 37.46 -19.68
CA ASP A 150 -39.72 38.26 -19.39
C ASP A 150 -39.41 39.76 -19.41
N VAL A 151 -38.27 40.18 -18.86
CA VAL A 151 -37.79 41.57 -18.95
C VAL A 151 -37.50 41.94 -20.40
N ASN A 152 -36.87 41.05 -21.17
CA ASN A 152 -36.61 41.27 -22.58
C ASN A 152 -37.91 41.40 -23.38
N ASP A 153 -38.91 40.56 -23.12
CA ASP A 153 -40.23 40.61 -23.76
C ASP A 153 -41.00 41.88 -23.38
N LEU A 154 -40.94 42.32 -22.13
CA LEU A 154 -41.53 43.58 -21.67
C LEU A 154 -40.84 44.81 -22.30
N LEU A 155 -39.51 44.78 -22.41
CA LEU A 155 -38.73 45.84 -23.07
C LEU A 155 -39.02 45.85 -24.57
N ALA A 156 -39.11 44.70 -25.22
CA ALA A 156 -39.49 44.56 -26.63
C ALA A 156 -40.92 45.05 -26.88
N GLU A 157 -41.87 44.75 -25.99
CA GLU A 157 -43.25 45.23 -26.07
C GLU A 157 -43.33 46.77 -25.93
N SER A 158 -42.51 47.35 -25.03
CA SER A 158 -42.35 48.80 -24.89
C SER A 158 -41.59 49.46 -26.06
N SER A 159 -40.73 48.71 -26.76
CA SER A 159 -39.88 49.21 -27.85
C SER A 159 -40.59 49.19 -29.22
N ASN A 160 -41.76 48.55 -29.35
CA ASN A 160 -42.54 48.43 -30.60
C ASN A 160 -42.95 49.75 -31.29
N ASN A 161 -42.77 50.93 -30.68
CA ASN A 161 -43.02 52.23 -31.32
C ASN A 161 -41.75 52.93 -31.87
N ALA A 162 -40.53 52.47 -31.56
CA ALA A 162 -39.27 53.09 -32.06
C ALA A 162 -38.01 52.17 -32.01
N GLY A 163 -38.16 50.86 -31.82
CA GLY A 163 -37.12 49.99 -31.26
C GLY A 163 -36.02 49.42 -32.16
N GLN A 164 -36.24 49.34 -33.48
CA GLN A 164 -35.31 48.59 -34.35
C GLN A 164 -33.92 49.22 -34.51
N TYR A 165 -33.76 50.53 -34.29
CA TYR A 165 -32.44 51.19 -34.34
C TYR A 165 -31.71 51.16 -32.99
N LEU A 166 -32.42 50.87 -31.89
CA LEU A 166 -31.86 50.83 -30.53
C LEU A 166 -31.25 49.45 -30.21
N ASP A 167 -31.84 48.37 -30.74
CA ASP A 167 -31.30 47.00 -30.55
C ASP A 167 -29.90 46.87 -31.15
N ASP A 168 -29.70 47.32 -32.41
CA ASP A 168 -28.40 47.24 -33.09
C ASP A 168 -27.30 48.05 -32.37
N GLU A 169 -27.64 49.19 -31.77
CA GLU A 169 -26.71 50.04 -31.01
C GLU A 169 -26.35 49.42 -29.65
N VAL A 170 -27.33 48.82 -28.97
CA VAL A 170 -27.13 48.12 -27.69
C VAL A 170 -26.31 46.85 -27.88
N ASP A 171 -26.54 46.10 -28.96
CA ASP A 171 -25.76 44.91 -29.31
C ASP A 171 -24.28 45.27 -29.57
N GLU A 172 -24.02 46.39 -30.26
CA GLU A 172 -22.66 46.88 -30.51
C GLU A 172 -21.97 47.34 -29.20
N GLU A 173 -22.68 48.03 -28.32
CA GLU A 173 -22.17 48.45 -26.99
C GLU A 173 -21.86 47.23 -26.09
N LEU A 174 -22.72 46.21 -26.10
CA LEU A 174 -22.51 44.95 -25.36
C LEU A 174 -21.26 44.21 -25.85
N LEU A 175 -21.10 44.10 -27.18
CA LEU A 175 -19.93 43.49 -27.81
C LEU A 175 -18.63 44.24 -27.47
N GLU A 176 -18.67 45.57 -27.36
CA GLU A 176 -17.51 46.36 -26.95
C GLU A 176 -17.16 46.14 -25.47
N MET A 177 -18.16 46.12 -24.57
CA MET A 177 -17.95 45.81 -23.15
C MET A 177 -17.41 44.40 -22.91
N MET A 178 -17.90 43.38 -23.64
CA MET A 178 -17.38 42.01 -23.56
C MET A 178 -15.90 41.95 -23.94
N LYS A 179 -15.51 42.64 -25.03
CA LYS A 179 -14.11 42.73 -25.45
C LYS A 179 -13.22 43.47 -24.44
N GLU A 180 -13.75 44.48 -23.74
CA GLU A 180 -13.01 45.16 -22.67
C GLU A 180 -12.79 44.27 -21.44
N ILE A 181 -13.78 43.46 -21.07
CA ILE A 181 -13.68 42.50 -19.96
C ILE A 181 -12.69 41.39 -20.30
N GLU A 182 -12.74 40.83 -21.52
CA GLU A 182 -11.76 39.85 -21.99
C GLU A 182 -10.33 40.43 -22.04
N LYS A 183 -10.14 41.66 -22.55
CA LYS A 183 -8.82 42.32 -22.54
C LYS A 183 -8.28 42.60 -21.13
N LYS A 184 -9.15 42.80 -20.13
CA LYS A 184 -8.74 42.90 -18.71
C LYS A 184 -8.42 41.54 -18.09
N SER A 185 -9.05 40.48 -18.58
CA SER A 185 -8.80 39.08 -18.20
C SER A 185 -7.51 38.52 -18.82
N GLU A 186 -7.09 39.03 -19.98
CA GLU A 186 -5.81 38.70 -20.64
C GLU A 186 -4.58 39.33 -19.94
N LYS A 187 -4.29 38.89 -18.72
CA LYS A 187 -2.89 38.69 -18.31
C LYS A 187 -2.59 37.22 -18.51
N PRO A 188 -1.71 36.83 -19.45
CA PRO A 188 -1.40 35.43 -19.67
C PRO A 188 -0.55 34.92 -18.51
N SER A 189 -1.19 34.34 -17.49
CA SER A 189 -0.53 33.36 -16.64
C SER A 189 -0.44 32.08 -17.43
N GLU A 190 0.68 31.92 -18.13
CA GLU A 190 1.19 30.67 -18.66
C GLU A 190 1.49 29.71 -17.50
N GLN A 191 0.45 29.23 -16.81
CA GLN A 191 0.56 28.13 -15.87
C GLN A 191 0.47 26.84 -16.68
N LYS A 192 1.64 26.30 -17.02
CA LYS A 192 1.76 24.91 -17.45
C LYS A 192 1.11 24.03 -16.38
N LEU A 193 -0.06 23.50 -16.70
CA LEU A 193 -0.65 22.39 -15.96
C LEU A 193 0.37 21.24 -15.95
N PRO A 194 0.60 20.59 -14.79
CA PRO A 194 1.51 19.46 -14.72
C PRO A 194 1.03 18.35 -15.65
N ASP A 195 1.98 17.76 -16.37
CA ASP A 195 1.75 16.70 -17.34
C ASP A 195 1.13 15.45 -16.67
N VAL A 196 -0.06 15.09 -17.13
CA VAL A 196 -0.91 14.02 -16.57
C VAL A 196 -0.62 12.66 -17.24
N SER A 197 0.33 12.61 -18.20
CA SER A 197 0.63 11.43 -19.00
C SER A 197 1.21 10.23 -18.23
N ASN A 198 1.49 10.35 -16.93
CA ASN A 198 2.06 9.28 -16.11
C ASN A 198 1.12 8.73 -15.02
N LEU A 199 -0.19 9.02 -15.06
CA LEU A 199 -1.12 8.31 -14.17
C LEU A 199 -1.39 6.91 -14.74
N PRO A 200 -1.27 5.85 -13.92
CA PRO A 200 -1.72 4.53 -14.32
C PRO A 200 -3.23 4.58 -14.58
N ASP A 201 -3.65 4.01 -15.71
CA ASP A 201 -5.06 3.93 -16.09
C ASP A 201 -5.88 3.33 -14.94
N PRO A 202 -7.09 3.86 -14.65
CA PRO A 202 -7.97 3.25 -13.67
C PRO A 202 -8.22 1.81 -14.09
N ILE A 203 -7.99 0.89 -13.15
CA ILE A 203 -8.22 -0.54 -13.35
C ILE A 203 -9.69 -0.72 -13.73
N SER A 204 -9.95 -0.80 -15.03
CA SER A 204 -11.23 -1.21 -15.56
C SER A 204 -11.42 -2.65 -15.13
N ASN A 205 -12.39 -2.88 -14.24
CA ASN A 205 -12.81 -4.20 -13.79
C ASN A 205 -13.36 -5.01 -14.98
N ALA A 206 -12.47 -5.54 -15.81
CA ALA A 206 -12.80 -6.47 -16.88
C ALA A 206 -13.12 -7.89 -16.33
N HIS A 207 -12.75 -8.19 -15.09
CA HIS A 207 -13.00 -9.50 -14.47
C HIS A 207 -14.41 -9.71 -13.92
N ALA A 208 -15.30 -8.71 -13.96
CA ALA A 208 -16.68 -8.88 -13.50
C ALA A 208 -17.66 -9.37 -14.59
N ARG A 209 -17.20 -9.53 -15.84
CA ARG A 209 -18.09 -9.86 -16.98
C ARG A 209 -18.00 -11.29 -17.49
N GLU A 210 -16.96 -12.04 -17.16
CA GLU A 210 -16.81 -13.43 -17.63
C GLU A 210 -17.50 -14.48 -16.76
N GLU A 211 -17.78 -14.20 -15.47
CA GLU A 211 -18.48 -15.18 -14.62
C GLU A 211 -20.00 -15.24 -14.88
N LYS A 212 -20.62 -14.20 -15.46
CA LYS A 212 -22.08 -14.19 -15.73
C LYS A 212 -22.51 -14.91 -17.01
N GLN A 213 -21.58 -15.33 -17.87
CA GLN A 213 -21.92 -16.04 -19.11
C GLN A 213 -21.87 -17.57 -18.97
N LYS A 214 -21.27 -18.11 -17.91
CA LYS A 214 -21.15 -19.57 -17.74
C LYS A 214 -22.36 -20.22 -17.03
N ASP A 215 -23.13 -19.44 -16.27
CA ASP A 215 -24.31 -19.95 -15.53
C ASP A 215 -25.62 -19.97 -16.35
N ARG A 216 -25.60 -19.58 -17.63
CA ARG A 216 -26.81 -19.53 -18.47
C ARG A 216 -26.91 -20.64 -19.52
N GLU A 217 -25.94 -21.54 -19.60
CA GLU A 217 -25.93 -22.65 -20.58
C GLU A 217 -26.20 -24.04 -19.98
N GLU A 218 -26.43 -24.17 -18.67
CA GLU A 218 -26.82 -25.44 -18.04
C GLU A 218 -28.26 -25.41 -17.50
N GLU A 219 -29.26 -25.30 -18.38
CA GLU A 219 -30.57 -25.91 -18.12
C GLU A 219 -30.77 -27.08 -19.10
N PRO A 220 -30.83 -28.34 -18.64
CA PRO A 220 -31.20 -29.44 -19.51
C PRO A 220 -32.68 -29.32 -19.86
N THR A 221 -32.96 -29.14 -21.15
CA THR A 221 -34.27 -29.40 -21.74
C THR A 221 -34.71 -30.82 -21.38
N LEU A 222 -35.68 -30.96 -20.46
CA LEU A 222 -36.42 -32.20 -20.31
C LEU A 222 -37.35 -32.34 -21.51
N LEU A 223 -36.99 -33.30 -22.36
CA LEU A 223 -37.80 -33.79 -23.46
C LEU A 223 -39.17 -34.25 -22.95
N VAL A 224 -40.21 -33.72 -23.58
CA VAL A 224 -41.53 -34.33 -23.64
C VAL A 224 -41.43 -35.59 -24.50
N ALA A 225 -41.74 -36.75 -23.91
CA ALA A 225 -42.18 -37.96 -24.59
C ALA A 225 -43.01 -38.80 -23.63
#